data_AF-A0A6G0VYC6-F1
#
_entry.id   AF-A0A6G0VYC6-F1
#
_cell.length_a   1.000
_cell.length_b   1.000
_cell.length_c   1.000
_cell.angle_alpha   90.00
_cell.angle_beta   90.00
_cell.angle_gamma   90.00
#
_symmetry.space_group_name_H-M   'P 1'
#
loop_
_entity.id
_entity.type
_entity.pdbx_description
1 polymer ?
#
loop_
_entity_poly.entity_id
_entity_poly.type
_entity_poly.pdbx_seq_one_letter_code
_entity_poly.pdbx_strand_id
1 'polypeptide(L)'
;MAESATLDTPAQLRYLFVTMLMFCETANPLALYQLTEAHMMEDFNQRLRDVDRARAACLDTIAQFLRAHGKSLADYGLPLPDVALLEEEPESGVLDEIDGVVRWAKQLDNLNDEQRTVFDRVMAAVDDIRNVSKLFYVDGPGRTGKTTLYGCLIWSLCNQGRSVLSVAFTGIAASLMDGGMTVHSTFGLPFGTLTDDSTSIITMQSFRAQRIRDAALIVWDEAPMSSGLQLTGQ
;
A
#
# COMPACT_ATOMS: atom_id res chain seq x y z
N MET A 1 29.17 18.39 -9.18
CA MET A 1 27.73 18.42 -9.52
C MET A 1 27.39 17.14 -10.25
N ALA A 2 27.21 16.04 -9.52
CA ALA A 2 26.88 14.73 -10.08
C ALA A 2 26.44 13.79 -8.95
N GLU A 3 25.39 14.15 -8.21
CA GLU A 3 24.76 13.27 -7.21
C GLU A 3 23.26 13.57 -7.14
N SER A 4 22.53 13.27 -8.21
CA SER A 4 21.05 13.32 -8.23
C SER A 4 20.50 12.44 -9.35
N ALA A 5 20.85 11.15 -9.36
CA ALA A 5 20.44 10.22 -10.42
C ALA A 5 19.89 8.87 -9.90
N THR A 6 19.47 8.81 -8.63
CA THR A 6 18.98 7.56 -8.00
C THR A 6 17.58 7.67 -7.42
N LEU A 7 16.88 8.77 -7.66
CA LEU A 7 15.50 8.98 -7.22
C LEU A 7 14.66 9.19 -8.46
N ASP A 8 13.90 8.16 -8.83
CA ASP A 8 12.45 8.26 -9.09
C ASP A 8 12.01 7.08 -9.97
N THR A 9 11.49 6.02 -9.35
CA THR A 9 10.82 4.96 -10.12
C THR A 9 9.56 5.51 -10.79
N PRO A 10 9.14 5.04 -12.00
CA PRO A 10 7.94 5.54 -12.70
C PRO A 10 6.68 5.59 -11.82
N ALA A 11 6.51 4.62 -10.92
CA ALA A 11 5.44 4.60 -9.92
C ALA A 11 5.51 5.76 -8.91
N GLN A 12 6.71 6.07 -8.40
CA GLN A 12 6.93 7.21 -7.51
C GLN A 12 6.67 8.54 -8.22
N LEU A 13 7.02 8.66 -9.51
CA LEU A 13 6.70 9.84 -10.32
C LEU A 13 5.20 10.04 -10.47
N ARG A 14 4.43 8.97 -10.72
CA ARG A 14 2.96 9.04 -10.76
C ARG A 14 2.37 9.50 -9.42
N TYR A 15 2.89 8.98 -8.30
CA TYR A 15 2.44 9.40 -6.96
C TYR A 15 2.80 10.85 -6.64
N LEU A 16 4.04 11.28 -6.96
CA LEU A 16 4.50 12.65 -6.77
C LEU A 16 3.67 13.62 -7.62
N PHE A 17 3.42 13.28 -8.88
CA PHE A 17 2.58 14.04 -9.78
C PHE A 17 1.18 14.25 -9.19
N VAL A 18 0.51 13.19 -8.72
CA VAL A 18 -0.80 13.29 -8.06
C VAL A 18 -0.73 14.15 -6.79
N THR A 19 0.33 13.99 -5.99
CA THR A 19 0.55 14.81 -4.79
C THR A 19 0.67 16.31 -5.14
N MET A 20 1.40 16.64 -6.22
CA MET A 20 1.50 18.01 -6.71
C MET A 20 0.15 18.56 -7.16
N LEU A 21 -0.67 17.77 -7.86
CA LEU A 21 -2.03 18.18 -8.25
C LEU A 21 -2.94 18.43 -7.04
N MET A 22 -2.77 17.67 -5.97
CA MET A 22 -3.64 17.74 -4.80
C MET A 22 -3.27 18.89 -3.85
N PHE A 23 -1.97 19.15 -3.67
CA PHE A 23 -1.48 20.01 -2.58
C PHE A 23 -0.67 21.22 -3.06
N CYS A 24 -0.32 21.30 -4.34
CA CYS A 24 0.34 22.46 -4.90
C CYS A 24 -0.64 23.24 -5.78
N GLU A 25 -0.53 24.57 -5.77
CA GLU A 25 -1.17 25.42 -6.78
C GLU A 25 -0.44 25.23 -8.12
N THR A 26 -0.67 24.10 -8.77
CA THR A 26 -0.13 23.86 -10.11
C THR A 26 -0.90 24.75 -11.08
N ALA A 27 -0.24 25.81 -11.57
CA ALA A 27 -0.85 26.75 -12.50
C ALA A 27 -1.31 26.08 -13.82
N ASN A 28 -0.68 24.96 -14.22
CA ASN A 28 -1.07 24.19 -15.39
C ASN A 28 -0.78 22.67 -15.23
N PRO A 29 -1.74 21.91 -14.67
CA PRO A 29 -1.65 20.45 -14.51
C PRO A 29 -1.32 19.69 -15.80
N LEU A 30 -1.93 20.11 -16.92
CA LEU A 30 -1.77 19.44 -18.21
C LEU A 30 -0.36 19.62 -18.77
N ALA A 31 0.22 20.81 -18.65
CA ALA A 31 1.60 21.05 -19.08
C ALA A 31 2.60 20.24 -18.24
N LEU A 32 2.35 20.11 -16.94
CA LEU A 32 3.17 19.27 -16.07
C LEU A 32 3.07 17.79 -16.47
N TYR A 33 1.86 17.30 -16.73
CA TYR A 33 1.64 15.93 -17.21
C TYR A 33 2.40 15.66 -18.51
N GLN A 34 2.29 16.54 -19.50
CA GLN A 34 2.97 16.37 -20.79
C GLN A 34 4.49 16.35 -20.66
N LEU A 35 5.05 17.09 -19.68
CA LEU A 35 6.48 17.09 -19.41
C LEU A 35 6.96 15.77 -18.78
N THR A 36 6.15 15.17 -17.90
CA THR A 36 6.54 13.99 -17.13
C THR A 36 5.98 12.67 -17.71
N GLU A 37 5.08 12.72 -18.69
CA GLU A 37 4.34 11.58 -19.24
C GLU A 37 5.26 10.40 -19.58
N ALA A 38 6.31 10.64 -20.37
CA ALA A 38 7.23 9.59 -20.82
C ALA A 38 7.92 8.85 -19.66
N HIS A 39 8.26 9.58 -18.58
CA HIS A 39 8.89 9.02 -17.39
C HIS A 39 7.87 8.31 -16.50
N MET A 40 6.65 8.84 -16.42
CA MET A 40 5.56 8.24 -15.66
C MET A 40 4.99 6.98 -16.30
N MET A 41 5.18 6.74 -17.60
CA MET A 41 4.69 5.52 -18.28
C MET A 41 5.81 4.54 -18.66
N GLU A 42 7.05 4.80 -18.26
CA GLU A 42 8.22 4.05 -18.72
C GLU A 42 8.13 2.55 -18.41
N ASP A 43 7.71 2.19 -17.20
CA ASP A 43 7.50 0.81 -16.77
C ASP A 43 6.42 0.09 -17.60
N PHE A 44 5.30 0.77 -17.87
CA PHE A 44 4.26 0.24 -18.75
C PHE A 44 4.74 0.07 -20.19
N ASN A 45 5.53 1.02 -20.69
CA ASN A 45 6.07 0.96 -22.04
C ASN A 45 7.10 -0.17 -22.20
N GLN A 46 7.94 -0.41 -21.18
CA GLN A 46 8.87 -1.54 -21.15
C GLN A 46 8.12 -2.89 -21.14
N ARG A 47 7.01 -2.99 -20.38
CA ARG A 47 6.19 -4.20 -20.27
C ARG A 47 5.37 -4.49 -21.53
N LEU A 48 4.59 -3.49 -21.99
CA LEU A 48 3.60 -3.65 -23.05
C LEU A 48 4.21 -3.48 -24.45
N ARG A 49 5.34 -2.78 -24.56
CA ARG A 49 6.00 -2.41 -25.83
C ARG A 49 5.06 -1.71 -26.81
N ASP A 50 4.08 -1.01 -26.26
CA ASP A 50 3.04 -0.26 -26.97
C ASP A 50 2.81 1.05 -26.21
N VAL A 51 3.09 2.16 -26.89
CA VAL A 51 3.08 3.50 -26.30
C VAL A 51 1.65 3.94 -25.96
N ASP A 52 0.67 3.61 -26.80
CA ASP A 52 -0.71 4.05 -26.61
C ASP A 52 -1.36 3.25 -25.48
N ARG A 53 -1.07 1.95 -25.38
CA ARG A 53 -1.47 1.12 -24.23
C ARG A 53 -0.77 1.54 -22.94
N ALA A 54 0.52 1.86 -22.98
CA ALA A 54 1.27 2.32 -21.81
C ALA A 54 0.73 3.66 -21.29
N ARG A 55 0.41 4.59 -22.20
CA ARG A 55 -0.24 5.86 -21.87
C ARG A 55 -1.61 5.63 -21.21
N ALA A 56 -2.44 4.76 -21.78
CA ALA A 56 -3.76 4.44 -21.22
C ALA A 56 -3.63 3.84 -19.80
N ALA A 57 -2.72 2.89 -19.58
CA ALA A 57 -2.47 2.28 -18.27
C ALA A 57 -1.93 3.29 -17.23
N CYS A 58 -1.02 4.19 -17.66
CA CYS A 58 -0.51 5.27 -16.82
C CYS A 58 -1.63 6.23 -16.38
N LEU A 59 -2.49 6.64 -17.32
CA LEU A 59 -3.62 7.51 -17.03
C LEU A 59 -4.66 6.85 -16.13
N ASP A 60 -4.94 5.56 -16.31
CA ASP A 60 -5.85 4.85 -15.41
C ASP A 60 -5.26 4.74 -13.99
N THR A 61 -3.96 4.48 -13.85
CA THR A 61 -3.29 4.47 -12.54
C THR A 61 -3.39 5.83 -11.83
N ILE A 62 -3.13 6.93 -12.55
CA ILE A 62 -3.29 8.29 -12.02
C ILE A 62 -4.75 8.56 -11.64
N ALA A 63 -5.72 8.10 -12.45
CA ALA A 63 -7.13 8.24 -12.15
C ALA A 63 -7.52 7.50 -10.87
N GLN A 64 -6.99 6.30 -10.62
CA GLN A 64 -7.23 5.54 -9.41
C GLN A 64 -6.73 6.28 -8.16
N PHE A 65 -5.52 6.85 -8.21
CA PHE A 65 -5.00 7.67 -7.10
C PHE A 65 -5.87 8.91 -6.83
N LEU A 66 -6.34 9.60 -7.87
CA LEU A 66 -7.24 10.75 -7.72
C LEU A 66 -8.60 10.35 -7.14
N ARG A 67 -9.17 9.20 -7.57
CA ARG A 67 -10.45 8.68 -7.06
C ARG A 67 -10.40 8.43 -5.55
N ALA A 68 -9.26 7.98 -5.01
CA ALA A 68 -9.07 7.80 -3.57
C ALA A 68 -9.24 9.11 -2.78
N HIS A 69 -9.07 10.26 -3.44
CA HIS A 69 -9.29 11.60 -2.88
C HIS A 69 -10.58 12.27 -3.39
N GLY A 70 -11.49 11.52 -4.02
CA GLY A 70 -12.74 12.04 -4.55
C GLY A 70 -12.57 12.98 -5.75
N LYS A 71 -11.43 12.89 -6.44
CA LYS A 71 -11.09 13.67 -7.64
C LYS A 71 -11.03 12.79 -8.88
N SER A 72 -11.01 13.42 -10.04
CA SER A 72 -10.95 12.81 -11.35
C SER A 72 -9.90 13.49 -12.23
N LEU A 73 -9.48 12.82 -13.30
CA LEU A 73 -8.60 13.42 -14.31
C LEU A 73 -9.19 14.70 -14.92
N ALA A 74 -10.52 14.75 -15.07
CA ALA A 74 -11.24 15.88 -15.61
C ALA A 74 -11.13 17.14 -14.73
N ASP A 75 -11.03 16.98 -13.40
CA ASP A 75 -10.85 18.10 -12.46
C ASP A 75 -9.54 18.86 -12.69
N TYR A 76 -8.57 18.21 -13.34
CA TYR A 76 -7.25 18.76 -13.65
C TYR A 76 -7.04 18.98 -15.16
N GLY A 77 -8.08 18.80 -15.98
CA GLY A 77 -7.98 18.93 -17.44
C GLY A 77 -7.05 17.90 -18.09
N LEU A 78 -6.86 16.74 -17.46
CA LEU A 78 -6.04 15.65 -17.99
C LEU A 78 -6.83 14.78 -18.96
N PRO A 79 -6.17 14.16 -19.96
CA PRO A 79 -6.83 13.25 -20.89
C PRO A 79 -7.39 12.03 -20.17
N LEU A 80 -8.57 11.58 -20.59
CA LEU A 80 -9.13 10.32 -20.10
C LEU A 80 -8.39 9.14 -20.75
N PRO A 81 -8.17 8.04 -20.01
CA PRO A 81 -7.58 6.83 -20.59
C PRO A 81 -8.53 6.26 -21.67
N ASP A 82 -7.96 5.78 -22.77
CA ASP A 82 -8.73 5.06 -23.78
C ASP A 82 -9.07 3.67 -23.24
N VAL A 83 -10.34 3.49 -22.88
CA VAL A 83 -10.85 2.25 -22.27
C VAL A 83 -10.73 1.06 -23.23
N ALA A 84 -10.70 1.29 -24.55
CA ALA A 84 -10.53 0.19 -25.52
C ALA A 84 -9.09 -0.36 -25.56
N LEU A 85 -8.11 0.43 -25.09
CA LEU A 85 -6.70 0.05 -25.00
C LEU A 85 -6.33 -0.53 -23.63
N LEU A 86 -7.20 -0.34 -22.63
CA LEU A 86 -7.16 -1.06 -21.37
C LEU A 86 -7.68 -2.47 -21.66
N GLU A 87 -6.79 -3.44 -21.88
CA GLU A 87 -7.23 -4.84 -21.90
C GLU A 87 -7.99 -5.14 -20.61
N GLU A 88 -9.10 -5.88 -20.69
CA GLU A 88 -9.54 -6.71 -19.57
C GLU A 88 -8.41 -7.71 -19.34
N GLU A 89 -7.44 -7.34 -18.52
CA GLU A 89 -6.41 -8.27 -18.08
C GLU A 89 -7.16 -9.48 -17.47
N PRO A 90 -6.99 -10.71 -17.99
CA PRO A 90 -7.44 -11.89 -17.29
C PRO A 90 -6.61 -11.93 -16.01
N GLU A 91 -7.18 -11.40 -14.92
CA GLU A 91 -6.52 -11.28 -13.61
C GLU A 91 -5.08 -10.73 -13.74
N SER A 92 -4.95 -9.40 -13.72
CA SER A 92 -3.70 -8.67 -13.47
C SER A 92 -3.13 -8.99 -12.07
N GLY A 93 -2.80 -10.26 -11.82
CA GLY A 93 -1.97 -10.74 -10.73
C GLY A 93 -0.57 -11.06 -11.24
N VAL A 94 -0.43 -11.73 -12.38
CA VAL A 94 0.79 -12.51 -12.66
C VAL A 94 2.07 -11.69 -12.84
N LEU A 95 2.10 -10.52 -13.51
CA LEU A 95 3.36 -9.78 -13.72
C LEU A 95 3.77 -8.88 -12.54
N ASP A 96 2.81 -8.28 -11.84
CA ASP A 96 3.05 -7.54 -10.60
C ASP A 96 3.34 -8.52 -9.44
N GLU A 97 2.71 -9.70 -9.44
CA GLU A 97 3.06 -10.81 -8.57
C GLU A 97 4.42 -11.38 -8.92
N ILE A 98 4.82 -11.56 -10.19
CA ILE A 98 6.16 -12.09 -10.51
C ILE A 98 7.25 -11.11 -10.05
N ASP A 99 7.09 -9.81 -10.26
CA ASP A 99 8.09 -8.82 -9.84
C ASP A 99 8.08 -8.60 -8.31
N GLY A 100 6.89 -8.63 -7.69
CA GLY A 100 6.71 -8.67 -6.25
C GLY A 100 7.26 -9.94 -5.59
N VAL A 101 7.06 -11.11 -6.20
CA VAL A 101 7.59 -12.41 -5.78
C VAL A 101 9.10 -12.42 -5.87
N VAL A 102 9.69 -11.98 -6.98
CA VAL A 102 11.15 -11.91 -7.12
C VAL A 102 11.74 -10.89 -6.14
N ARG A 103 11.10 -9.73 -5.95
CA ARG A 103 11.51 -8.70 -5.01
C ARG A 103 11.48 -9.19 -3.56
N TRP A 104 10.35 -9.73 -3.11
CA TRP A 104 10.16 -10.16 -1.73
C TRP A 104 10.93 -11.44 -1.43
N ALA A 105 11.03 -12.40 -2.35
CA ALA A 105 11.90 -13.56 -2.19
C ALA A 105 13.36 -13.14 -1.97
N LYS A 106 13.86 -12.19 -2.79
CA LYS A 106 15.21 -11.65 -2.61
C LYS A 106 15.38 -10.88 -1.31
N GLN A 107 14.36 -10.16 -0.83
CA GLN A 107 14.43 -9.47 0.47
C GLN A 107 14.37 -10.44 1.65
N LEU A 108 13.63 -11.54 1.53
CA LEU A 108 13.54 -12.60 2.54
C LEU A 108 14.89 -13.29 2.75
N ASP A 109 15.66 -13.47 1.68
CA ASP A 109 17.04 -13.98 1.72
C ASP A 109 18.05 -12.99 2.32
N ASN A 110 17.72 -11.70 2.32
CA ASN A 110 18.59 -10.62 2.82
C ASN A 110 18.16 -10.05 4.18
N LEU A 111 17.22 -10.70 4.88
CA LEU A 111 16.88 -10.32 6.26
C LEU A 111 18.11 -10.51 7.16
N ASN A 112 18.36 -9.53 8.02
CA ASN A 112 19.39 -9.70 9.05
C ASN A 112 18.92 -10.69 10.13
N ASP A 113 19.84 -11.16 10.98
CA ASP A 113 19.55 -12.20 11.99
C ASP A 113 18.40 -11.81 12.94
N GLU A 114 18.29 -10.53 13.31
CA GLU A 114 17.23 -10.03 14.19
C GLU A 114 15.87 -10.03 13.49
N GLN A 115 15.81 -9.49 12.26
CA GLN A 115 14.61 -9.49 11.43
C GLN A 115 14.15 -10.92 11.14
N ARG A 116 15.10 -11.83 10.85
CA ARG A 116 14.81 -13.24 10.61
C ARG A 116 14.22 -13.91 11.86
N THR A 117 14.78 -13.61 13.03
CA THR A 117 14.25 -14.09 14.31
C THR A 117 12.81 -13.63 14.54
N VAL A 118 12.50 -12.36 14.24
CA VAL A 118 11.12 -11.85 14.36
C VAL A 118 10.21 -12.53 13.33
N PHE A 119 10.65 -12.64 12.08
CA PHE A 119 9.91 -13.28 11.01
C PHE A 119 9.51 -14.71 11.39
N ASP A 120 10.48 -15.55 11.77
CA ASP A 120 10.24 -16.95 12.11
C ASP A 120 9.29 -17.08 13.31
N ARG A 121 9.41 -16.20 14.30
CA ARG A 121 8.54 -16.18 15.48
C ARG A 121 7.10 -15.82 15.14
N VAL A 122 6.89 -14.84 14.25
CA VAL A 122 5.53 -14.45 13.80
C VAL A 122 4.92 -15.57 12.96
N MET A 123 5.66 -16.14 12.01
CA MET A 123 5.17 -17.25 11.18
C MET A 123 4.77 -18.46 12.04
N ALA A 124 5.61 -18.84 13.01
CA ALA A 124 5.29 -19.93 13.94
C ALA A 124 4.02 -19.63 14.77
N ALA A 125 3.80 -18.38 15.18
CA ALA A 125 2.60 -17.99 15.90
C ALA A 125 1.34 -18.01 15.01
N VAL A 126 1.47 -17.65 13.73
CA VAL A 126 0.39 -17.72 12.75
C VAL A 126 -0.03 -19.18 12.50
N ASP A 127 0.90 -20.13 12.52
CA ASP A 127 0.63 -21.57 12.36
C ASP A 127 0.17 -22.27 13.64
N ASP A 128 0.31 -21.63 14.80
CA ASP A 128 -0.11 -22.20 16.07
C ASP A 128 -1.64 -22.23 16.19
N ILE A 129 -2.25 -23.41 16.21
CA ILE A 129 -3.70 -23.56 16.37
C ILE A 129 -4.19 -23.30 17.81
N ARG A 130 -3.29 -23.13 18.78
CA ARG A 130 -3.65 -22.83 20.16
C ARG A 130 -4.15 -21.39 20.28
N ASN A 131 -5.16 -21.19 21.12
CA ASN A 131 -5.67 -19.87 21.48
C ASN A 131 -4.78 -19.20 22.53
N VAL A 132 -3.56 -18.87 22.13
CA VAL A 132 -2.58 -18.12 22.93
C VAL A 132 -2.53 -16.67 22.46
N SER A 133 -2.04 -15.76 23.30
CA SER A 133 -1.81 -14.37 22.88
C SER A 133 -0.74 -14.31 21.79
N LYS A 134 -1.07 -13.66 20.67
CA LYS A 134 -0.21 -13.55 19.47
C LYS A 134 0.07 -12.09 19.10
N LEU A 135 0.22 -11.23 20.11
CA LEU A 135 0.57 -9.82 19.91
C LEU A 135 2.08 -9.63 19.97
N PHE A 136 2.64 -9.00 18.92
CA PHE A 136 4.06 -8.70 18.82
C PHE A 136 4.25 -7.19 18.65
N TYR A 137 5.19 -6.63 19.41
CA TYR A 137 5.65 -5.25 19.22
C TYR A 137 7.08 -5.29 18.68
N VAL A 138 7.29 -4.71 17.50
CA VAL A 138 8.60 -4.66 16.85
C VAL A 138 9.19 -3.27 17.01
N ASP A 139 10.13 -3.15 17.94
CA ASP A 139 10.90 -1.92 18.11
C ASP A 139 12.20 -1.95 17.30
N GLY A 140 12.70 -0.77 16.94
CA GLY A 140 13.85 -0.61 16.07
C GLY A 140 14.00 0.85 15.66
N PRO A 141 15.22 1.42 15.72
CA PRO A 141 15.46 2.80 15.33
C PRO A 141 15.06 3.07 13.87
N GLY A 142 14.75 4.33 13.54
CA GLY A 142 14.36 4.70 12.18
C GLY A 142 15.36 4.20 11.13
N ARG A 143 14.87 3.74 9.98
CA ARG A 143 15.66 3.14 8.87
C ARG A 143 16.23 1.74 9.11
N THR A 144 15.78 1.00 10.13
CA THR A 144 16.16 -0.41 10.38
C THR A 144 15.45 -1.45 9.52
N GLY A 145 14.67 -1.04 8.50
CA GLY A 145 14.02 -1.97 7.59
C GLY A 145 12.81 -2.70 8.17
N LYS A 146 12.11 -2.13 9.15
CA LYS A 146 10.83 -2.68 9.66
C LYS A 146 9.80 -2.89 8.53
N THR A 147 9.71 -1.93 7.61
CA THR A 147 8.84 -2.03 6.43
C THR A 147 9.22 -3.21 5.54
N THR A 148 10.51 -3.52 5.43
CA THR A 148 10.99 -4.73 4.71
C THR A 148 10.54 -6.00 5.41
N LEU A 149 10.65 -6.07 6.74
CA LEU A 149 10.15 -7.20 7.52
C LEU A 149 8.64 -7.39 7.35
N TYR A 150 7.85 -6.30 7.42
CA TYR A 150 6.41 -6.33 7.23
C TYR A 150 6.03 -6.83 5.83
N GLY A 151 6.69 -6.32 4.80
CA GLY A 151 6.45 -6.78 3.43
C GLY A 151 6.80 -8.25 3.22
N CYS A 152 7.89 -8.74 3.83
CA CYS A 152 8.24 -10.18 3.79
C CYS A 152 7.14 -11.05 4.45
N LEU A 153 6.58 -10.62 5.59
CA LEU A 153 5.50 -11.31 6.27
C LEU A 153 4.20 -11.32 5.45
N ILE A 154 3.80 -10.15 4.94
CA ILE A 154 2.61 -9.99 4.10
C ILE A 154 2.74 -10.89 2.87
N TRP A 155 3.84 -10.78 2.14
CA TRP A 155 4.09 -11.56 0.94
C TRP A 155 4.08 -13.08 1.22
N SER A 156 4.79 -13.53 2.27
CA SER A 156 4.89 -14.96 2.59
C SER A 156 3.53 -15.58 2.91
N LEU A 157 2.68 -14.86 3.65
CA LEU A 157 1.35 -15.34 4.02
C LEU A 157 0.38 -15.27 2.83
N CYS A 158 0.41 -14.20 2.04
CA CYS A 158 -0.39 -14.09 0.82
C CYS A 158 -0.04 -15.19 -0.19
N ASN A 159 1.25 -15.51 -0.37
CA ASN A 159 1.71 -16.60 -1.22
C ASN A 159 1.27 -18.00 -0.72
N GLN A 160 0.92 -18.13 0.57
CA GLN A 160 0.29 -19.32 1.14
C GLN A 160 -1.25 -19.30 1.04
N GLY A 161 -1.83 -18.29 0.38
CA GLY A 161 -3.28 -18.11 0.26
C GLY A 161 -3.94 -17.58 1.54
N ARG A 162 -3.18 -17.03 2.48
CA ARG A 162 -3.71 -16.48 3.73
C ARG A 162 -3.99 -14.99 3.59
N SER A 163 -5.12 -14.55 4.15
CA SER A 163 -5.51 -13.15 4.19
C SER A 163 -4.66 -12.39 5.21
N VAL A 164 -4.09 -11.25 4.81
CA VAL A 164 -3.36 -10.32 5.68
C VAL A 164 -3.98 -8.94 5.58
N LEU A 165 -4.04 -8.21 6.70
CA LEU A 165 -4.45 -6.81 6.73
C LEU A 165 -3.26 -5.94 7.07
N SER A 166 -2.95 -5.00 6.18
CA SER A 166 -1.91 -3.99 6.35
C SER A 166 -2.56 -2.67 6.77
N VAL A 167 -2.20 -2.14 7.93
CA VAL A 167 -2.85 -0.97 8.52
C VAL A 167 -1.82 0.05 8.98
N ALA A 168 -2.06 1.33 8.73
CA ALA A 168 -1.23 2.40 9.28
C ALA A 168 -2.06 3.57 9.81
N PHE A 169 -1.49 4.37 10.72
CA PHE A 169 -2.19 5.56 11.22
C PHE A 169 -2.37 6.63 10.14
N THR A 170 -1.34 6.84 9.31
CA THR A 170 -1.37 7.84 8.23
C THR A 170 -1.60 7.18 6.86
N GLY A 171 -2.26 7.89 5.94
CA GLY A 171 -2.46 7.40 4.57
C GLY A 171 -1.15 7.19 3.81
N ILE A 172 -0.12 7.97 4.13
CA ILE A 172 1.21 7.85 3.52
C ILE A 172 1.88 6.54 3.97
N ALA A 173 1.88 6.23 5.26
CA ALA A 173 2.43 4.97 5.77
C ALA A 173 1.63 3.76 5.26
N ALA A 174 0.31 3.89 5.13
CA ALA A 174 -0.52 2.83 4.54
C ALA A 174 -0.14 2.55 3.08
N SER A 175 0.13 3.59 2.29
CA SER A 175 0.51 3.46 0.88
C SER A 175 1.87 2.80 0.65
N LEU A 176 2.71 2.71 1.69
CA LEU A 176 4.02 2.03 1.63
C LEU A 176 3.93 0.52 1.88
N MET A 177 2.76 0.01 2.27
CA MET A 177 2.51 -1.41 2.46
C MET A 177 1.58 -1.93 1.38
N ASP A 178 1.86 -3.12 0.86
CA ASP A 178 1.00 -3.77 -0.12
C ASP A 178 -0.41 -3.97 0.46
N GLY A 179 -1.41 -3.41 -0.24
CA GLY A 179 -2.81 -3.41 0.20
C GLY A 179 -3.10 -2.59 1.47
N GLY A 180 -2.21 -1.68 1.87
CA GLY A 180 -2.33 -0.92 3.10
C GLY A 180 -3.53 0.04 3.14
N MET A 181 -4.20 0.08 4.29
CA MET A 181 -5.30 1.00 4.57
C MET A 181 -5.05 1.78 5.87
N THR A 182 -5.73 2.90 6.04
CA THR A 182 -5.64 3.63 7.31
C THR A 182 -6.37 2.87 8.43
N VAL A 183 -5.96 3.06 9.69
CA VAL A 183 -6.65 2.50 10.88
C VAL A 183 -8.14 2.85 10.85
N HIS A 184 -8.45 4.11 10.54
CA HIS A 184 -9.82 4.60 10.42
C HIS A 184 -10.60 3.85 9.32
N SER A 185 -9.99 3.67 8.14
CA SER A 185 -10.58 2.93 7.01
C SER A 185 -10.49 1.41 7.12
N THR A 186 -9.79 0.86 8.11
CA THR A 186 -9.78 -0.59 8.38
C THR A 186 -10.75 -0.97 9.49
N PHE A 187 -10.79 -0.19 10.58
CA PHE A 187 -11.60 -0.50 11.76
C PHE A 187 -12.87 0.33 11.94
N GLY A 188 -13.11 1.34 11.10
CA GLY A 188 -14.39 2.03 11.03
C GLY A 188 -14.56 2.88 12.27
N LEU A 189 -13.46 3.51 12.67
CA LEU A 189 -13.48 4.42 13.79
C LEU A 189 -14.30 5.65 13.39
N PRO A 190 -15.08 6.24 14.31
CA PRO A 190 -15.77 7.49 14.06
C PRO A 190 -14.76 8.65 13.93
N PHE A 191 -15.07 9.64 13.09
CA PHE A 191 -14.26 10.85 12.95
C PHE A 191 -14.45 11.74 14.20
N GLY A 192 -13.38 11.98 14.97
CA GLY A 192 -13.40 12.83 16.18
C GLY A 192 -12.48 12.33 17.29
N THR A 193 -12.57 12.92 18.49
CA THR A 193 -11.89 12.41 19.68
C THR A 193 -12.49 11.07 20.08
N LEU A 194 -11.69 10.01 20.04
CA LEU A 194 -12.11 8.68 20.48
C LEU A 194 -12.15 8.66 22.01
N THR A 195 -13.28 8.24 22.56
CA THR A 195 -13.50 7.97 23.99
C THR A 195 -13.61 6.45 24.21
N ASP A 196 -13.53 5.98 25.46
CA ASP A 196 -13.72 4.57 25.80
C ASP A 196 -15.07 3.99 25.32
N ASP A 197 -16.08 4.84 25.15
CA ASP A 197 -17.41 4.48 24.65
C ASP A 197 -17.53 4.53 23.11
N SER A 198 -16.46 4.94 22.41
CA SER A 198 -16.46 5.03 20.95
C SER A 198 -16.47 3.64 20.34
N THR A 199 -17.54 3.31 19.65
CA THR A 199 -17.72 2.02 18.98
C THR A 199 -17.44 2.15 17.48
N SER A 200 -16.91 1.08 16.90
CA SER A 200 -16.74 0.97 15.46
C SER A 200 -18.09 1.03 14.74
N ILE A 201 -18.14 1.72 13.59
CA ILE A 201 -19.32 1.71 12.71
C ILE A 201 -19.46 0.39 11.92
N ILE A 202 -18.49 -0.53 12.04
CA ILE A 202 -18.50 -1.81 11.36
C ILE A 202 -19.55 -2.72 12.01
N THR A 203 -20.55 -3.11 11.22
CA THR A 203 -21.51 -4.14 11.65
C THR A 203 -20.87 -5.52 11.57
N MET A 204 -21.22 -6.41 12.51
CA MET A 204 -20.68 -7.79 12.57
C MET A 204 -20.89 -8.60 11.28
N GLN A 205 -21.94 -8.30 10.53
CA GLN A 205 -22.29 -8.96 9.27
C GLN A 205 -21.66 -8.31 8.04
N SER A 206 -20.94 -7.20 8.19
CA SER A 206 -20.30 -6.54 7.06
C SER A 206 -19.14 -7.38 6.50
N PHE A 207 -18.91 -7.23 5.19
CA PHE A 207 -17.74 -7.81 4.50
C PHE A 207 -16.42 -7.38 5.16
N ARG A 208 -16.37 -6.17 5.72
CA ARG A 208 -15.20 -5.64 6.43
C ARG A 208 -14.95 -6.36 7.76
N ALA A 209 -15.99 -6.65 8.53
CA ALA A 209 -15.88 -7.50 9.72
C ALA A 209 -15.42 -8.92 9.37
N GLN A 210 -15.90 -9.45 8.25
CA GLN A 210 -15.46 -10.75 7.74
C GLN A 210 -13.95 -10.74 7.40
N ARG A 211 -13.47 -9.73 6.68
CA ARG A 211 -12.03 -9.59 6.39
C ARG A 211 -11.16 -9.50 7.65
N ILE A 212 -11.63 -8.84 8.70
CA ILE A 212 -10.91 -8.77 9.99
C ILE A 212 -10.88 -10.14 10.68
N ARG A 213 -11.99 -10.90 10.65
CA ARG A 213 -12.05 -12.25 11.24
C ARG A 213 -11.19 -13.26 10.48
N ASP A 214 -11.16 -13.15 9.17
CA ASP A 214 -10.48 -14.11 8.29
C ASP A 214 -8.99 -13.78 8.13
N ALA A 215 -8.53 -12.64 8.67
CA ALA A 215 -7.12 -12.25 8.62
C ALA A 215 -6.25 -13.16 9.49
N ALA A 216 -5.26 -13.79 8.88
CA ALA A 216 -4.23 -14.57 9.57
C ALA A 216 -3.21 -13.67 10.30
N LEU A 217 -3.01 -12.45 9.79
CA LEU A 217 -2.13 -11.45 10.37
C LEU A 217 -2.70 -10.04 10.14
N ILE A 218 -2.60 -9.19 11.17
CA ILE A 218 -2.80 -7.75 11.05
C ILE A 218 -1.46 -7.08 11.34
N VAL A 219 -0.91 -6.42 10.33
CA VAL A 219 0.28 -5.57 10.47
C VAL A 219 -0.19 -4.15 10.74
N TRP A 220 0.32 -3.55 11.81
CA TRP A 220 0.00 -2.17 12.19
C TRP A 220 1.27 -1.33 12.23
N ASP A 221 1.46 -0.49 11.22
CA ASP A 221 2.56 0.48 11.18
C ASP A 221 2.17 1.81 11.85
N GLU A 222 3.14 2.44 12.50
CA GLU A 222 2.95 3.67 13.28
C GLU A 222 1.88 3.55 14.39
N ALA A 223 1.77 2.36 14.99
CA ALA A 223 0.92 2.12 16.16
C ALA A 223 1.12 3.15 17.30
N PRO A 224 2.34 3.60 17.65
CA PRO A 224 2.55 4.58 18.71
C PRO A 224 1.94 5.97 18.43
N MET A 225 1.61 6.27 17.16
CA MET A 225 0.94 7.53 16.80
C MET A 225 -0.58 7.51 17.05
N SER A 226 -1.14 6.39 17.50
CA SER A 226 -2.49 6.38 18.07
C SER A 226 -2.48 7.23 19.34
N SER A 227 -3.14 8.40 19.31
CA SER A 227 -3.37 9.21 20.51
C SER A 227 -3.97 8.31 21.60
N GLY A 228 -3.24 8.19 22.71
CA GLY A 228 -3.37 7.10 23.67
C GLY A 228 -4.76 6.92 24.25
N LEU A 229 -5.49 5.96 23.71
CA LEU A 229 -6.51 5.15 24.38
C LEU A 229 -6.94 4.04 23.44
N GLN A 230 -6.12 3.02 23.22
CA GLN A 230 -6.54 1.83 22.47
C GLN A 230 -5.53 0.70 22.69
N LEU A 231 -6.03 -0.43 23.19
CA LEU A 231 -5.32 -1.70 23.44
C LEU A 231 -4.63 -1.85 24.81
N THR A 232 -5.34 -1.62 25.91
CA THR A 232 -5.09 -2.37 27.16
C THR A 232 -5.97 -3.61 27.18
N GLY A 233 -5.34 -4.79 27.11
CA GLY A 233 -5.98 -6.06 27.45
C GLY A 233 -6.33 -6.06 28.94
N GLN A 234 -7.54 -6.54 29.25
CA GLN A 234 -7.86 -6.98 30.62
C GLN A 234 -7.24 -8.35 30.89
#